data_AF-A0AAF0W165-F1
#
_entry.id   AF-A0AAF0W165-F1
#
_cell.length_a   1.000
_cell.length_b   1.000
_cell.length_c   1.000
_cell.angle_alpha   90.00
_cell.angle_beta   90.00
_cell.angle_gamma   90.00
#
_symmetry.space_group_name_H-M   'P 1'
#
loop_
_entity.id
_entity.type
_entity.pdbx_description
1 polymer ?
#
loop_
_entity_poly.entity_id
_entity_poly.type
_entity_poly.pdbx_seq_one_letter_code
_entity_poly.pdbx_strand_id
1 'polypeptide(L)'
;MSKPIETWRLRAEFAAALSRMYGTEVPAYTTLLEVSAEVNRELGGSQRVSAERHGAIRVGNVRELADVADLFAAFGMHPVGFYDLRDATPPVPVMSTAFRPIDADQLARNPFRIFTSMLATADTRFFSPEMRARVERFLAGRRLFDSALIAEARCIAEAGGAEPDRARRFVASAVAAFALSREPIDRGWYEQLTAVSAVAADIAGVASTHINHLTPRVLDIDELYRRMTARGITMTGAIQGPPRWDGPDVLLRQTSFRALAEPRRFRDADGSVADGTLRVRFGEVESRGVALTPEGRRRFDAAMATPNPAKVWGDYFPTTHDRMATAGLAYYHGDNPSKPVVYEDFLPASAAGIFRSNLDIDAQKPDGSDNQEDRDQYTVDWMAGQIGHHIHDPYELYEKVASS
;
A
#
# COMPACT_ATOMS: atom_id res chain seq x y z
N MET A 1 26.30 0.78 -28.56
CA MET A 1 25.06 0.28 -27.94
C MET A 1 24.79 1.15 -26.73
N SER A 2 23.53 1.54 -26.47
CA SER A 2 23.20 2.36 -25.30
C SER A 2 23.47 1.55 -24.03
N LYS A 3 23.78 2.21 -22.91
CA LYS A 3 23.81 1.53 -21.61
C LYS A 3 22.37 1.11 -21.25
N PRO A 4 22.14 -0.13 -20.76
CA PRO A 4 20.85 -0.55 -20.24
C PRO A 4 20.37 0.37 -19.11
N ILE A 5 19.06 0.57 -19.04
CA ILE A 5 18.37 1.23 -17.93
C ILE A 5 18.31 0.25 -16.77
N GLU A 6 18.94 0.60 -15.66
CA GLU A 6 18.95 -0.18 -14.42
C GLU A 6 17.55 -0.19 -13.75
N THR A 7 17.28 -1.23 -12.95
CA THR A 7 15.98 -1.42 -12.26
C THR A 7 15.53 -0.22 -11.43
N TRP A 8 16.41 0.45 -10.70
CA TRP A 8 16.04 1.66 -9.93
C TRP A 8 15.50 2.78 -10.80
N ARG A 9 16.02 2.91 -12.03
CA ARG A 9 15.59 3.94 -12.97
C ARG A 9 14.28 3.55 -13.64
N LEU A 10 14.10 2.27 -14.00
CA LEU A 10 12.81 1.73 -14.41
C LEU A 10 11.74 2.00 -13.34
N ARG A 11 12.05 1.74 -12.08
CA ARG A 11 11.17 1.99 -10.93
C ARG A 11 10.82 3.47 -10.77
N ALA A 12 11.81 4.35 -10.89
CA ALA A 12 11.58 5.79 -10.84
C ALA A 12 10.70 6.29 -12.00
N GLU A 13 10.93 5.79 -13.22
CA GLU A 13 10.12 6.11 -14.39
C GLU A 13 8.68 5.58 -14.26
N PHE A 14 8.52 4.37 -13.73
CA PHE A 14 7.22 3.78 -13.40
C PHE A 14 6.47 4.60 -12.36
N ALA A 15 7.09 4.90 -11.21
CA ALA A 15 6.48 5.69 -10.13
C ALA A 15 6.04 7.08 -10.61
N ALA A 16 6.86 7.74 -11.43
CA ALA A 16 6.53 9.05 -12.00
C ALA A 16 5.40 8.97 -13.03
N ALA A 17 5.39 7.95 -13.88
CA ALA A 17 4.32 7.74 -14.87
C ALA A 17 2.99 7.39 -14.21
N LEU A 18 3.03 6.53 -13.18
CA LEU A 18 1.87 6.18 -12.37
C LEU A 18 1.29 7.40 -11.64
N SER A 19 2.15 8.26 -11.09
CA SER A 19 1.74 9.52 -10.45
C SER A 19 1.04 10.48 -11.42
N ARG A 20 1.52 10.61 -12.66
CA ARG A 20 0.86 11.42 -13.71
C ARG A 20 -0.49 10.85 -14.11
N MET A 21 -0.58 9.53 -14.30
CA MET A 21 -1.83 8.83 -14.59
C MET A 21 -2.84 9.07 -13.46
N TYR A 22 -2.44 8.79 -12.22
CA TYR A 22 -3.29 8.94 -11.04
C TYR A 22 -3.77 10.39 -10.84
N GLY A 23 -2.90 11.39 -11.04
CA GLY A 23 -3.30 12.80 -10.97
C GLY A 23 -4.26 13.26 -12.07
N THR A 24 -4.25 12.60 -13.23
CA THR A 24 -5.25 12.81 -14.29
C THR A 24 -6.60 12.23 -13.89
N GLU A 25 -6.60 11.07 -13.23
CA GLU A 25 -7.81 10.38 -12.83
C GLU A 25 -8.41 10.90 -11.51
N VAL A 26 -7.58 11.49 -10.63
CA VAL A 26 -7.96 12.02 -9.31
C VAL A 26 -7.37 13.43 -9.12
N PRO A 27 -8.04 14.50 -9.58
CA PRO A 27 -7.47 15.85 -9.58
C PRO A 27 -7.02 16.38 -8.21
N ALA A 28 -7.70 15.97 -7.12
CA ALA A 28 -7.33 16.34 -5.76
C ALA A 28 -5.95 15.81 -5.32
N TYR A 29 -5.46 14.74 -5.97
CA TYR A 29 -4.09 14.25 -5.77
C TYR A 29 -3.04 15.26 -6.26
N THR A 30 -3.32 16.00 -7.33
CA THR A 30 -2.39 17.05 -7.79
C THR A 30 -2.26 18.15 -6.75
N THR A 31 -3.37 18.58 -6.14
CA THR A 31 -3.32 19.53 -5.02
C THR A 31 -2.52 18.97 -3.85
N LEU A 32 -2.71 17.70 -3.49
CA LEU A 32 -1.90 17.05 -2.45
C LEU A 32 -0.40 17.15 -2.75
N LEU A 33 0.02 16.83 -3.97
CA LEU A 33 1.43 16.90 -4.38
C LEU A 33 1.99 18.32 -4.24
N GLU A 34 1.21 19.33 -4.63
CA GLU A 34 1.60 20.74 -4.48
C GLU A 34 1.81 21.11 -3.02
N VAL A 35 0.85 20.77 -2.14
CA VAL A 35 0.96 21.06 -0.69
C VAL A 35 2.12 20.31 -0.05
N SER A 36 2.30 19.02 -0.36
CA SER A 36 3.44 18.23 0.12
C SER A 36 4.77 18.86 -0.31
N ALA A 37 4.89 19.30 -1.57
CA ALA A 37 6.10 19.94 -2.07
C ALA A 37 6.39 21.29 -1.41
N GLU A 38 5.36 22.09 -1.12
CA GLU A 38 5.51 23.34 -0.37
C GLU A 38 6.04 23.10 1.05
N VAL A 39 5.37 22.23 1.81
CA VAL A 39 5.75 21.89 3.19
C VAL A 39 7.17 21.33 3.24
N ASN A 40 7.48 20.40 2.35
CA ASN A 40 8.81 19.79 2.31
C ASN A 40 9.90 20.82 1.98
N ARG A 41 9.67 21.72 1.02
CA ARG A 41 10.64 22.75 0.64
C ARG A 41 10.94 23.71 1.79
N GLU A 42 9.92 24.12 2.52
CA GLU A 42 10.08 25.01 3.69
C GLU A 42 10.87 24.36 4.83
N LEU A 43 10.81 23.04 4.94
CA LEU A 43 11.55 22.25 5.94
C LEU A 43 12.89 21.70 5.41
N GLY A 44 13.35 22.14 4.24
CA GLY A 44 14.65 21.73 3.67
C GLY A 44 14.68 20.31 3.09
N GLY A 45 13.52 19.77 2.71
CA GLY A 45 13.38 18.43 2.13
C GLY A 45 14.15 18.26 0.81
N SER A 46 14.75 17.09 0.65
CA SER A 46 15.52 16.74 -0.55
C SER A 46 14.62 16.39 -1.75
N GLN A 47 15.22 16.33 -2.94
CA GLN A 47 14.53 15.81 -4.14
C GLN A 47 14.04 14.36 -3.94
N ARG A 48 14.75 13.55 -3.16
CA ARG A 48 14.32 12.18 -2.79
C ARG A 48 12.98 12.22 -2.06
N VAL A 49 12.85 13.05 -1.01
CA VAL A 49 11.61 13.16 -0.24
C VAL A 49 10.44 13.62 -1.13
N SER A 50 10.71 14.50 -2.09
CA SER A 50 9.70 14.97 -3.05
C SER A 50 9.30 13.92 -4.10
N ALA A 51 10.17 12.95 -4.39
CA ALA A 51 9.92 11.86 -5.33
C ALA A 51 9.34 10.60 -4.65
N GLU A 52 9.49 10.51 -3.33
CA GLU A 52 9.09 9.38 -2.51
C GLU A 52 7.58 9.22 -2.47
N ARG A 53 7.13 8.01 -2.83
CA ARG A 53 5.73 7.64 -2.89
C ARG A 53 5.55 6.17 -2.52
N HIS A 54 4.37 5.83 -2.05
CA HIS A 54 3.88 4.45 -2.13
C HIS A 54 2.53 4.43 -2.84
N GLY A 55 2.17 3.30 -3.45
CA GLY A 55 0.81 3.04 -3.91
C GLY A 55 0.22 1.84 -3.20
N ALA A 56 -1.09 1.62 -3.38
CA ALA A 56 -1.74 0.39 -3.01
C ALA A 56 -2.59 -0.16 -4.16
N ILE A 57 -2.58 -1.48 -4.29
CA ILE A 57 -3.39 -2.22 -5.25
C ILE A 57 -4.02 -3.43 -4.59
N ARG A 58 -5.04 -3.98 -5.23
CA ARG A 58 -5.70 -5.21 -4.78
C ARG A 58 -5.83 -6.21 -5.92
N VAL A 59 -5.73 -7.48 -5.57
CA VAL A 59 -5.87 -8.64 -6.44
C VAL A 59 -6.77 -9.70 -5.79
N GLY A 60 -7.32 -10.60 -6.59
CA GLY A 60 -8.34 -11.55 -6.15
C GLY A 60 -7.83 -12.93 -5.80
N ASN A 61 -6.73 -13.39 -6.39
CA ASN A 61 -6.23 -14.75 -6.19
C ASN A 61 -4.71 -14.86 -6.30
N VAL A 62 -4.20 -16.05 -5.98
CA VAL A 62 -2.76 -16.35 -5.95
C VAL A 62 -2.07 -16.18 -7.29
N ARG A 63 -2.74 -16.50 -8.40
CA ARG A 63 -2.22 -16.32 -9.76
C ARG A 63 -1.98 -14.84 -10.04
N GLU A 64 -2.96 -14.00 -9.71
CA GLU A 64 -2.85 -12.55 -9.88
C GLU A 64 -1.77 -11.95 -8.96
N LEU A 65 -1.62 -12.45 -7.73
CA LEU A 65 -0.55 -12.02 -6.83
C LEU A 65 0.85 -12.46 -7.32
N ALA A 66 0.97 -13.65 -7.92
CA ALA A 66 2.20 -14.11 -8.55
C ALA A 66 2.58 -13.23 -9.76
N ASP A 67 1.61 -12.89 -10.61
CA ASP A 67 1.81 -11.94 -11.72
C ASP A 67 2.31 -10.58 -11.20
N VAL A 68 1.76 -10.09 -10.08
CA VAL A 68 2.23 -8.86 -9.43
C VAL A 68 3.68 -8.98 -8.95
N ALA A 69 4.05 -10.12 -8.35
CA ALA A 69 5.41 -10.33 -7.87
C ALA A 69 6.42 -10.33 -9.01
N ASP A 70 6.10 -11.00 -10.12
CA ASP A 70 6.93 -11.00 -11.33
C ASP A 70 7.01 -9.60 -11.98
N LEU A 71 5.88 -8.89 -12.05
CA LEU A 71 5.84 -7.53 -12.58
C LEU A 71 6.75 -6.59 -11.78
N PHE A 72 6.68 -6.65 -10.44
CA PHE A 72 7.45 -5.77 -9.57
C PHE A 72 8.92 -6.17 -9.43
N ALA A 73 9.27 -7.44 -9.64
CA ALA A 73 10.66 -7.87 -9.72
C ALA A 73 11.44 -7.14 -10.84
N ALA A 74 10.79 -6.84 -11.98
CA ALA A 74 11.39 -6.05 -13.07
C ALA A 74 11.79 -4.63 -12.66
N PHE A 75 11.16 -4.11 -11.60
CA PHE A 75 11.44 -2.80 -11.00
C PHE A 75 12.38 -2.92 -9.79
N GLY A 76 12.98 -4.09 -9.52
CA GLY A 76 13.83 -4.32 -8.37
C GLY A 76 13.07 -4.19 -7.04
N MET A 77 11.81 -4.62 -7.03
CA MET A 77 10.94 -4.59 -5.86
C MET A 77 10.59 -6.02 -5.47
N HIS A 78 10.74 -6.32 -4.19
CA HIS A 78 10.56 -7.65 -3.61
C HIS A 78 9.45 -7.60 -2.56
N PRO A 79 8.72 -8.69 -2.32
CA PRO A 79 7.72 -8.74 -1.27
C PRO A 79 8.41 -8.71 0.10
N VAL A 80 7.99 -7.78 0.95
CA VAL A 80 8.50 -7.58 2.30
C VAL A 80 7.35 -7.51 3.29
N GLY A 81 7.46 -8.31 4.34
CA GLY A 81 6.46 -8.43 5.39
C GLY A 81 5.18 -9.13 4.93
N PHE A 82 4.44 -9.59 5.93
CA PHE A 82 3.14 -10.23 5.77
C PHE A 82 2.13 -9.53 6.68
N TYR A 83 1.01 -9.10 6.10
CA TYR A 83 -0.02 -8.32 6.79
C TYR A 83 -1.36 -9.03 6.68
N ASP A 84 -1.79 -9.67 7.77
CA ASP A 84 -3.10 -10.28 7.85
C ASP A 84 -4.13 -9.25 8.34
N LEU A 85 -4.96 -8.75 7.43
CA LEU A 85 -5.98 -7.76 7.76
C LEU A 85 -7.31 -8.41 8.15
N ARG A 86 -7.41 -9.74 8.09
CA ARG A 86 -8.60 -10.49 8.48
C ARG A 86 -8.81 -10.45 10.00
N ASP A 87 -7.75 -10.21 10.75
CA ASP A 87 -7.79 -10.09 12.21
C ASP A 87 -7.71 -8.63 12.69
N ALA A 88 -7.76 -7.68 11.76
CA ALA A 88 -7.88 -6.26 12.11
C ALA A 88 -9.25 -5.96 12.75
N THR A 89 -9.37 -4.79 13.38
CA THR A 89 -10.64 -4.32 13.95
C THR A 89 -11.05 -3.00 13.28
N PRO A 90 -12.12 -2.98 12.44
CA PRO A 90 -12.88 -4.14 11.96
C PRO A 90 -12.08 -5.03 10.99
N PRO A 91 -12.47 -6.30 10.83
CA PRO A 91 -11.74 -7.25 10.01
C PRO A 91 -12.00 -7.00 8.52
N VAL A 92 -10.97 -7.20 7.69
CA VAL A 92 -11.01 -7.00 6.22
C VAL A 92 -10.60 -8.32 5.55
N PRO A 93 -11.32 -8.82 4.52
CA PRO A 93 -11.10 -10.17 3.97
C PRO A 93 -9.87 -10.27 3.05
N VAL A 94 -8.73 -9.74 3.47
CA VAL A 94 -7.50 -9.70 2.67
C VAL A 94 -6.26 -9.99 3.51
N MET A 95 -5.26 -10.52 2.83
CA MET A 95 -3.88 -10.60 3.31
C MET A 95 -2.98 -9.83 2.34
N SER A 96 -1.87 -9.29 2.83
CA SER A 96 -1.06 -8.38 2.02
C SER A 96 0.43 -8.56 2.23
N THR A 97 1.20 -8.05 1.28
CA THR A 97 2.64 -7.83 1.38
C THR A 97 3.00 -6.50 0.73
N ALA A 98 4.18 -5.95 1.02
CA ALA A 98 4.66 -4.73 0.40
C ALA A 98 5.77 -5.03 -0.60
N PHE A 99 5.58 -4.68 -1.87
CA PHE A 99 6.64 -4.76 -2.86
C PHE A 99 7.50 -3.52 -2.79
N ARG A 100 8.79 -3.67 -2.51
CA ARG A 100 9.74 -2.55 -2.40
C ARG A 100 11.20 -2.96 -2.63
N PRO A 101 12.10 -2.01 -2.90
CA PRO A 101 13.53 -2.29 -2.89
C PRO A 101 14.00 -2.67 -1.48
N ILE A 102 15.01 -3.53 -1.43
CA ILE A 102 15.56 -4.05 -0.17
C ILE A 102 17.00 -3.59 0.10
N ASP A 103 17.72 -3.14 -0.93
CA ASP A 103 19.08 -2.63 -0.78
C ASP A 103 19.10 -1.12 -0.50
N ALA A 104 20.02 -0.70 0.38
CA ALA A 104 20.10 0.67 0.86
C ALA A 104 20.37 1.69 -0.27
N ASP A 105 21.22 1.35 -1.24
CA ASP A 105 21.51 2.21 -2.40
C ASP A 105 20.29 2.34 -3.32
N GLN A 106 19.52 1.27 -3.47
CA GLN A 106 18.29 1.24 -4.27
C GLN A 106 17.20 2.11 -3.63
N LEU A 107 17.02 2.00 -2.30
CA LEU A 107 16.11 2.84 -1.51
C LEU A 107 16.54 4.31 -1.55
N ALA A 108 17.84 4.59 -1.45
CA ALA A 108 18.36 5.96 -1.54
C ALA A 108 18.11 6.61 -2.91
N ARG A 109 18.15 5.83 -4.00
CA ARG A 109 17.86 6.32 -5.36
C ARG A 109 16.37 6.50 -5.61
N ASN A 110 15.57 5.49 -5.26
CA ASN A 110 14.12 5.54 -5.43
C ASN A 110 13.44 4.52 -4.49
N PRO A 111 12.78 4.97 -3.42
CA PRO A 111 12.12 4.10 -2.46
C PRO A 111 10.65 3.87 -2.82
N PHE A 112 10.29 3.69 -4.10
CA PHE A 112 8.90 3.45 -4.45
C PHE A 112 8.42 2.10 -3.91
N ARG A 113 7.20 2.08 -3.36
CA ARG A 113 6.58 0.92 -2.70
C ARG A 113 5.18 0.69 -3.24
N ILE A 114 4.75 -0.56 -3.30
CA ILE A 114 3.35 -0.90 -3.54
C ILE A 114 2.87 -1.88 -2.47
N PHE A 115 1.88 -1.46 -1.69
CA PHE A 115 1.15 -2.36 -0.79
C PHE A 115 0.13 -3.16 -1.61
N THR A 116 0.28 -4.48 -1.66
CA THR A 116 -0.58 -5.34 -2.48
C THR A 116 -1.39 -6.26 -1.58
N SER A 117 -2.71 -6.15 -1.66
CA SER A 117 -3.64 -7.00 -0.93
C SER A 117 -4.29 -8.04 -1.84
N MET A 118 -4.37 -9.29 -1.37
CA MET A 118 -5.08 -10.38 -2.02
C MET A 118 -6.30 -10.79 -1.19
N LEU A 119 -7.43 -11.03 -1.87
CA LEU A 119 -8.65 -11.55 -1.24
C LEU A 119 -8.43 -12.92 -0.58
N ALA A 120 -8.92 -13.09 0.63
CA ALA A 120 -8.87 -14.33 1.40
C ALA A 120 -10.17 -15.12 1.25
N THR A 121 -10.44 -15.65 0.05
CA THR A 121 -11.73 -16.27 -0.29
C THR A 121 -12.09 -17.52 0.52
N ALA A 122 -11.10 -18.18 1.14
CA ALA A 122 -11.35 -19.35 1.97
C ALA A 122 -11.83 -18.99 3.39
N ASP A 123 -11.73 -17.72 3.81
CA ASP A 123 -12.17 -17.29 5.13
C ASP A 123 -13.71 -17.27 5.21
N THR A 124 -14.26 -18.30 5.85
CA THR A 124 -15.71 -18.54 5.95
C THR A 124 -16.44 -17.51 6.79
N ARG A 125 -15.74 -16.67 7.57
CA ARG A 125 -16.31 -15.50 8.24
C ARG A 125 -16.91 -14.52 7.24
N PHE A 126 -16.32 -14.41 6.04
CA PHE A 126 -16.74 -13.49 4.98
C PHE A 126 -17.43 -14.17 3.81
N PHE A 127 -16.96 -15.36 3.41
CA PHE A 127 -17.44 -16.03 2.20
C PHE A 127 -18.13 -17.35 2.55
N SER A 128 -19.46 -17.37 2.41
CA SER A 128 -20.20 -18.65 2.40
C SER A 128 -19.69 -19.55 1.26
N PRO A 129 -19.86 -20.89 1.34
CA PRO A 129 -19.40 -21.80 0.27
C PRO A 129 -19.92 -21.41 -1.13
N GLU A 130 -21.17 -20.95 -1.21
CA GLU A 130 -21.80 -20.49 -2.45
C GLU A 130 -21.18 -19.17 -2.95
N MET A 131 -20.95 -18.21 -2.05
CA MET A 131 -20.31 -16.94 -2.40
C MET A 131 -18.88 -17.17 -2.86
N ARG A 132 -18.12 -17.98 -2.12
CA ARG A 132 -16.74 -18.39 -2.46
C ARG A 132 -16.67 -18.98 -3.87
N ALA A 133 -17.53 -19.96 -4.19
CA ALA A 133 -17.54 -20.60 -5.50
C ALA A 133 -17.82 -19.60 -6.64
N ARG A 134 -18.69 -18.61 -6.41
CA ARG A 134 -19.00 -17.56 -7.39
C ARG A 134 -17.84 -16.58 -7.57
N VAL A 135 -17.23 -16.13 -6.46
CA VAL A 135 -16.04 -15.27 -6.49
C VAL A 135 -14.89 -15.95 -7.22
N GLU A 136 -14.57 -17.19 -6.85
CA GLU A 136 -13.47 -17.94 -7.46
C GLU A 136 -13.70 -18.18 -8.96
N ARG A 137 -14.94 -18.47 -9.39
CA ARG A 137 -15.30 -18.58 -10.81
C ARG A 137 -15.09 -17.27 -11.56
N PHE A 138 -15.54 -16.16 -11.00
CA PHE A 138 -15.35 -14.84 -11.60
C PHE A 138 -13.86 -14.52 -11.76
N LEU A 139 -13.08 -14.70 -10.69
CA LEU A 139 -11.65 -14.44 -10.69
C LEU A 139 -10.86 -15.38 -11.62
N ALA A 140 -11.27 -16.64 -11.74
CA ALA A 140 -10.67 -17.59 -12.66
C ALA A 140 -10.84 -17.17 -14.12
N GLY A 141 -11.98 -16.55 -14.45
CA GLY A 141 -12.34 -16.12 -15.81
C GLY A 141 -11.69 -14.81 -16.28
N ARG A 142 -11.15 -13.98 -15.39
CA ARG A 142 -10.48 -12.72 -15.75
C ARG A 142 -8.96 -12.86 -15.84
N ARG A 143 -8.33 -11.88 -16.48
CA ARG A 143 -6.88 -11.72 -16.55
C ARG A 143 -6.52 -10.25 -16.32
N LEU A 144 -5.82 -9.96 -15.23
CA LEU A 144 -5.42 -8.59 -14.88
C LEU A 144 -4.22 -8.11 -15.69
N PHE A 145 -3.24 -8.98 -15.93
CA PHE A 145 -2.01 -8.64 -16.63
C PHE A 145 -1.86 -9.46 -17.91
N ASP A 146 -1.46 -8.80 -18.99
CA ASP A 146 -1.14 -9.48 -20.23
C ASP A 146 0.02 -10.47 -20.01
N SER A 147 -0.08 -11.69 -20.52
CA SER A 147 0.96 -12.70 -20.32
C SER A 147 2.31 -12.32 -20.95
N ALA A 148 2.29 -11.55 -22.04
CA ALA A 148 3.51 -11.01 -22.64
C ALA A 148 4.15 -9.92 -21.77
N LEU A 149 3.34 -9.13 -21.04
CA LEU A 149 3.85 -8.16 -20.06
C LEU A 149 4.57 -8.87 -18.91
N ILE A 150 3.98 -9.95 -18.37
CA ILE A 150 4.57 -10.72 -17.28
C ILE A 150 5.83 -11.47 -17.74
N ALA A 151 5.81 -12.06 -18.94
CA ALA A 151 7.01 -12.69 -19.51
C ALA A 151 8.15 -11.67 -19.69
N GLU A 152 7.84 -10.47 -20.19
CA GLU A 152 8.80 -9.38 -20.31
C GLU A 152 9.36 -8.94 -18.96
N ALA A 153 8.51 -8.86 -17.93
CA ALA A 153 8.93 -8.51 -16.57
C ALA A 153 9.97 -9.49 -16.02
N ARG A 154 9.74 -10.81 -16.17
CA ARG A 154 10.70 -11.84 -15.76
C ARG A 154 12.05 -11.67 -16.46
N CYS A 155 12.04 -11.46 -17.79
CA CYS A 155 13.28 -11.25 -18.53
C CYS A 155 14.04 -9.98 -18.10
N ILE A 156 13.33 -8.90 -17.74
CA ILE A 156 13.96 -7.65 -17.25
C ILE A 156 14.54 -7.85 -15.85
N ALA A 157 13.82 -8.56 -14.97
CA ALA A 157 14.26 -8.87 -13.62
C ALA A 157 15.56 -9.71 -13.65
N GLU A 158 15.60 -10.76 -14.47
CA GLU A 158 16.78 -11.62 -14.66
C GLU A 158 17.98 -10.84 -15.22
N ALA A 159 17.74 -9.89 -16.12
CA ALA A 159 18.79 -9.07 -16.72
C ALA A 159 19.25 -7.89 -15.83
N GLY A 160 18.53 -7.58 -14.75
CA GLY A 160 18.80 -6.40 -13.90
C GLY A 160 18.53 -5.05 -14.59
N GLY A 161 17.76 -5.03 -15.68
CA GLY A 161 17.48 -3.84 -16.46
C GLY A 161 17.05 -4.12 -17.89
N ALA A 162 16.87 -3.06 -18.67
CA ALA A 162 16.42 -3.16 -20.06
C ALA A 162 17.04 -2.06 -20.96
N GLU A 163 17.22 -2.36 -22.24
CA GLU A 163 17.58 -1.33 -23.24
C GLU A 163 16.54 -0.20 -23.27
N PRO A 164 16.92 1.08 -23.52
CA PRO A 164 16.04 2.23 -23.33
C PRO A 164 14.66 2.16 -24.02
N ASP A 165 14.60 1.66 -25.26
CA ASP A 165 13.33 1.55 -25.97
C ASP A 165 12.45 0.42 -25.46
N ARG A 166 13.07 -0.67 -25.00
CA ARG A 166 12.40 -1.80 -24.34
C ARG A 166 11.85 -1.36 -23.00
N ALA A 167 12.68 -0.69 -22.19
CA ALA A 167 12.32 -0.07 -20.92
C ALA A 167 11.10 0.85 -21.04
N ARG A 168 11.10 1.77 -22.01
CA ARG A 168 10.01 2.72 -22.24
C ARG A 168 8.68 2.03 -22.54
N ARG A 169 8.70 1.02 -23.43
CA ARG A 169 7.50 0.24 -23.77
C ARG A 169 7.00 -0.56 -22.57
N PHE A 170 7.90 -1.22 -21.85
CA PHE A 170 7.56 -1.99 -20.66
C PHE A 170 6.91 -1.12 -19.58
N VAL A 171 7.49 0.04 -19.25
CA VAL A 171 6.93 0.99 -18.28
C VAL A 171 5.54 1.45 -18.71
N ALA A 172 5.34 1.79 -20.00
CA ALA A 172 4.04 2.22 -20.50
C ALA A 172 2.98 1.11 -20.36
N SER A 173 3.30 -0.13 -20.73
CA SER A 173 2.40 -1.28 -20.58
C SER A 173 2.10 -1.61 -19.12
N ALA A 174 3.10 -1.52 -18.23
CA ALA A 174 2.93 -1.73 -16.80
C ALA A 174 2.01 -0.68 -16.17
N VAL A 175 2.17 0.60 -16.50
CA VAL A 175 1.29 1.67 -16.00
C VAL A 175 -0.15 1.48 -16.48
N ALA A 176 -0.34 1.10 -17.75
CA ALA A 176 -1.66 0.87 -18.32
C ALA A 176 -2.45 -0.25 -17.61
N ALA A 177 -1.77 -1.24 -17.04
CA ALA A 177 -2.41 -2.32 -16.27
C ALA A 177 -3.09 -1.84 -14.98
N PHE A 178 -2.74 -0.65 -14.49
CA PHE A 178 -3.30 -0.05 -13.27
C PHE A 178 -4.23 1.14 -13.54
N ALA A 179 -4.51 1.43 -14.81
CA ALA A 179 -5.43 2.49 -15.20
C ALA A 179 -6.88 2.12 -14.84
N LEU A 180 -7.70 3.12 -14.52
CA LEU A 180 -9.09 2.85 -14.19
C LEU A 180 -9.87 2.38 -15.42
N SER A 181 -10.48 1.18 -15.34
CA SER A 181 -11.29 0.65 -16.44
C SER A 181 -12.60 1.41 -16.61
N ARG A 182 -12.98 1.58 -17.88
CA ARG A 182 -14.29 2.13 -18.28
C ARG A 182 -15.34 1.06 -18.49
N GLU A 183 -15.00 -0.23 -18.38
CA GLU A 183 -15.95 -1.32 -18.57
C GLU A 183 -17.11 -1.24 -17.56
N PRO A 184 -18.37 -1.45 -18.00
CA PRO A 184 -19.50 -1.46 -17.09
C PRO A 184 -19.37 -2.58 -16.05
N ILE A 185 -19.57 -2.22 -14.78
CA ILE A 185 -19.62 -3.13 -13.64
C ILE A 185 -20.99 -3.79 -13.60
N ASP A 186 -21.07 -5.10 -13.37
CA ASP A 186 -22.35 -5.76 -13.09
C ASP A 186 -22.92 -5.27 -11.75
N ARG A 187 -24.05 -4.55 -11.79
CA ARG A 187 -24.62 -3.90 -10.59
C ARG A 187 -25.03 -4.93 -9.54
N GLY A 188 -25.81 -5.93 -9.95
CA GLY A 188 -26.35 -6.93 -9.03
C GLY A 188 -25.25 -7.75 -8.37
N TRP A 189 -24.17 -8.06 -9.10
CA TRP A 189 -23.00 -8.73 -8.54
C TRP A 189 -22.21 -7.84 -7.59
N TYR A 190 -21.98 -6.58 -7.96
CA TYR A 190 -21.26 -5.63 -7.13
C TYR A 190 -21.98 -5.36 -5.80
N GLU A 191 -23.30 -5.23 -5.81
CA GLU A 191 -24.12 -5.04 -4.61
C GLU A 191 -24.05 -6.26 -3.68
N GLN A 192 -24.11 -7.48 -4.23
CA GLN A 192 -23.95 -8.72 -3.46
C GLN A 192 -22.58 -8.82 -2.78
N LEU A 193 -21.51 -8.45 -3.47
CA LEU A 193 -20.17 -8.40 -2.89
C LEU A 193 -20.03 -7.29 -1.85
N THR A 194 -20.68 -6.14 -2.07
CA THR A 194 -20.64 -5.02 -1.15
C THR A 194 -21.27 -5.39 0.19
N ALA A 195 -22.33 -6.21 0.18
CA ALA A 195 -22.93 -6.76 1.39
C ALA A 195 -21.97 -7.63 2.21
N VAL A 196 -21.02 -8.32 1.55
CA VAL A 196 -19.94 -9.06 2.24
C VAL A 196 -18.86 -8.08 2.73
N SER A 197 -18.29 -7.32 1.80
CA SER A 197 -17.28 -6.32 2.07
C SER A 197 -17.11 -5.43 0.85
N ALA A 198 -17.11 -4.13 1.04
CA ALA A 198 -16.82 -3.20 -0.05
C ALA A 198 -15.40 -3.40 -0.64
N VAL A 199 -14.45 -3.97 0.12
CA VAL A 199 -13.14 -4.41 -0.43
C VAL A 199 -13.31 -5.62 -1.34
N ALA A 200 -14.16 -6.58 -0.99
CA ALA A 200 -14.47 -7.71 -1.86
C ALA A 200 -15.17 -7.25 -3.16
N ALA A 201 -16.05 -6.26 -3.10
CA ALA A 201 -16.68 -5.66 -4.28
C ALA A 201 -15.67 -4.96 -5.20
N ASP A 202 -14.75 -4.18 -4.62
CA ASP A 202 -13.69 -3.50 -5.37
C ASP A 202 -12.70 -4.49 -6.02
N ILE A 203 -12.53 -5.67 -5.45
CA ILE A 203 -11.64 -6.71 -5.99
C ILE A 203 -12.36 -7.61 -6.97
N ALA A 204 -13.44 -8.26 -6.56
CA ALA A 204 -14.12 -9.32 -7.32
C ALA A 204 -15.37 -8.83 -8.08
N GLY A 205 -15.71 -7.55 -8.00
CA GLY A 205 -16.80 -6.94 -8.77
C GLY A 205 -16.35 -6.32 -10.10
N VAL A 206 -15.04 -6.23 -10.35
CA VAL A 206 -14.46 -5.58 -11.53
C VAL A 206 -13.54 -6.52 -12.30
N ALA A 207 -13.41 -6.33 -13.62
CA ALA A 207 -12.56 -7.19 -14.46
C ALA A 207 -11.07 -6.75 -14.51
N SER A 208 -10.76 -5.56 -13.99
CA SER A 208 -9.41 -4.98 -13.96
C SER A 208 -8.97 -4.66 -12.53
N THR A 209 -7.68 -4.37 -12.34
CA THR A 209 -7.17 -3.73 -11.12
C THR A 209 -6.91 -2.25 -11.38
N HIS A 210 -6.61 -1.50 -10.34
CA HIS A 210 -6.29 -0.08 -10.41
C HIS A 210 -5.49 0.35 -9.18
N ILE A 211 -4.88 1.53 -9.24
CA ILE A 211 -4.29 2.17 -8.05
C ILE A 211 -5.41 2.62 -7.12
N ASN A 212 -5.51 2.00 -5.94
CA ASN A 212 -6.48 2.40 -4.93
C ASN A 212 -6.14 3.80 -4.41
N HIS A 213 -4.87 4.00 -4.06
CA HIS A 213 -4.34 5.29 -3.66
C HIS A 213 -2.84 5.39 -3.97
N LEU A 214 -2.37 6.62 -4.07
CA LEU A 214 -0.96 6.95 -4.25
C LEU A 214 -0.59 8.01 -3.24
N THR A 215 0.35 7.70 -2.36
CA THR A 215 0.69 8.48 -1.17
C THR A 215 2.05 9.14 -1.36
N PRO A 216 2.14 10.48 -1.38
CA PRO A 216 3.42 11.17 -1.29
C PRO A 216 3.89 11.27 0.16
N ARG A 217 5.21 11.41 0.33
CA ARG A 217 5.81 11.72 1.64
C ARG A 217 5.77 13.21 1.95
N VAL A 218 5.43 13.54 3.19
CA VAL A 218 5.57 14.89 3.77
C VAL A 218 6.41 14.86 5.04
N LEU A 219 7.15 15.94 5.30
CA LEU A 219 7.98 16.11 6.50
C LEU A 219 7.19 16.55 7.73
N ASP A 220 6.11 17.34 7.56
CA ASP A 220 5.17 17.69 8.63
C ASP A 220 3.74 17.43 8.17
N ILE A 221 3.18 16.31 8.65
CA ILE A 221 1.83 15.87 8.30
C ILE A 221 0.73 16.75 8.92
N ASP A 222 0.99 17.37 10.07
CA ASP A 222 0.00 18.24 10.73
C ASP A 222 -0.11 19.56 9.99
N GLU A 223 1.01 20.12 9.53
CA GLU A 223 1.01 21.34 8.72
C GLU A 223 0.36 21.10 7.35
N LEU A 224 0.63 19.95 6.73
CA LEU A 224 -0.08 19.56 5.51
C LEU A 224 -1.58 19.41 5.74
N TYR A 225 -2.00 18.74 6.83
CA TYR A 225 -3.41 18.60 7.18
C TYR A 225 -4.10 19.97 7.29
N ARG A 226 -3.47 20.92 7.99
CA ARG A 226 -3.96 22.29 8.14
C ARG A 226 -4.08 23.01 6.79
N ARG A 227 -3.08 22.92 5.93
CA ARG A 227 -3.06 23.55 4.59
C ARG A 227 -4.08 22.95 3.63
N MET A 228 -4.24 21.64 3.63
CA MET A 228 -5.25 20.95 2.82
C MET A 228 -6.66 21.37 3.26
N THR A 229 -6.90 21.41 4.57
CA THR A 229 -8.17 21.89 5.15
C THR A 229 -8.46 23.33 4.76
N ALA A 230 -7.46 24.22 4.84
CA ALA A 230 -7.59 25.62 4.43
C ALA A 230 -7.90 25.80 2.93
N ARG A 231 -7.52 24.84 2.09
CA ARG A 231 -7.87 24.80 0.65
C ARG A 231 -9.23 24.14 0.37
N GLY A 232 -10.02 23.84 1.41
CA GLY A 232 -11.35 23.25 1.29
C GLY A 232 -11.36 21.74 1.04
N ILE A 233 -10.21 21.05 1.16
CA ILE A 233 -10.15 19.59 1.03
C ILE A 233 -10.58 18.97 2.35
N THR A 234 -11.59 18.10 2.29
CA THR A 234 -12.10 17.38 3.46
C THR A 234 -11.15 16.24 3.84
N MET A 235 -10.28 16.52 4.81
CA MET A 235 -9.39 15.51 5.41
C MET A 235 -10.21 14.49 6.21
N THR A 236 -9.78 13.23 6.24
CA THR A 236 -10.40 12.19 7.03
C THR A 236 -9.91 12.24 8.48
N GLY A 237 -10.84 12.17 9.42
CA GLY A 237 -10.63 11.88 10.85
C GLY A 237 -9.33 12.36 11.50
N ALA A 238 -8.83 11.54 12.43
CA ALA A 238 -7.56 11.75 13.12
C ALA A 238 -6.40 11.18 12.30
N ILE A 239 -5.22 11.80 12.40
CA ILE A 239 -3.96 11.24 11.88
C ILE A 239 -3.68 9.93 12.61
N GLN A 240 -3.46 8.87 11.84
CA GLN A 240 -3.14 7.54 12.34
C GLN A 240 -1.64 7.38 12.56
N GLY A 241 -1.25 6.42 13.39
CA GLY A 241 0.13 6.18 13.81
C GLY A 241 0.44 6.80 15.17
N PRO A 242 1.72 7.02 15.52
CA PRO A 242 2.10 7.63 16.79
C PRO A 242 1.56 9.06 16.90
N PRO A 243 1.33 9.55 18.13
CA PRO A 243 0.92 10.92 18.37
C PRO A 243 2.02 11.91 17.94
N ARG A 244 1.62 13.15 17.65
CA ARG A 244 2.58 14.27 17.54
C ARG A 244 3.27 14.45 18.89
N TRP A 245 4.59 14.59 18.88
CA TRP A 245 5.38 14.77 20.10
C TRP A 245 6.73 15.45 19.80
N ASP A 246 7.48 15.81 20.84
CA ASP A 246 8.70 16.64 20.72
C ASP A 246 10.02 15.87 20.49
N GLY A 247 10.00 14.54 20.52
CA GLY A 247 11.19 13.71 20.26
C GLY A 247 11.14 13.03 18.88
N PRO A 248 11.96 11.99 18.67
CA PRO A 248 12.03 11.30 17.38
C PRO A 248 10.68 10.80 16.88
N ASP A 249 10.38 11.07 15.61
CA ASP A 249 9.30 10.40 14.89
C ASP A 249 9.66 8.91 14.71
N VAL A 250 8.70 8.03 15.01
CA VAL A 250 8.87 6.58 14.88
C VAL A 250 7.89 6.02 13.85
N LEU A 251 8.29 4.97 13.15
CA LEU A 251 7.46 4.31 12.13
C LEU A 251 6.91 5.31 11.10
N LEU A 252 5.59 5.46 11.01
CA LEU A 252 4.95 6.46 10.15
C LEU A 252 3.71 7.02 10.80
N ARG A 253 3.35 8.24 10.41
CA ARG A 253 2.03 8.84 10.62
C ARG A 253 1.37 9.03 9.26
N GLN A 254 0.06 8.88 9.19
CA GLN A 254 -0.67 8.98 7.94
C GLN A 254 -2.09 9.51 8.12
N THR A 255 -2.64 10.10 7.07
CA THR A 255 -4.03 10.53 7.00
C THR A 255 -4.49 10.45 5.55
N SER A 256 -5.80 10.45 5.34
CA SER A 256 -6.39 10.48 4.01
C SER A 256 -7.25 11.73 3.83
N PHE A 257 -7.70 11.96 2.61
CA PHE A 257 -8.80 12.85 2.33
C PHE A 257 -9.75 12.17 1.38
N ARG A 258 -11.01 12.55 1.49
CA ARG A 258 -12.05 12.00 0.63
C ARG A 258 -11.83 12.51 -0.79
N ALA A 259 -11.49 11.62 -1.72
CA ALA A 259 -11.55 11.97 -3.14
C ALA A 259 -13.01 12.05 -3.61
N LEU A 260 -13.22 12.74 -4.73
CA LEU A 260 -14.54 12.92 -5.33
C LEU A 260 -15.14 11.57 -5.77
N ALA A 261 -16.47 11.47 -5.72
CA ALA A 261 -17.18 10.30 -6.22
C ALA A 261 -16.86 10.08 -7.70
N GLU A 262 -16.44 8.87 -8.05
CA GLU A 262 -15.92 8.57 -9.37
C GLU A 262 -17.03 8.10 -10.30
N PRO A 263 -17.20 8.73 -11.48
CA PRO A 263 -18.13 8.25 -12.49
C PRO A 263 -17.78 6.81 -12.91
N ARG A 264 -18.75 5.91 -12.79
CA ARG A 264 -18.65 4.51 -13.22
C ARG A 264 -19.89 4.13 -14.02
N ARG A 265 -19.69 3.20 -14.94
CA ARG A 265 -20.81 2.60 -15.69
C ARG A 265 -21.21 1.31 -15.00
N PHE A 266 -22.50 1.09 -14.89
CA PHE A 266 -23.09 -0.13 -14.36
C PHE A 266 -23.94 -0.79 -15.43
N ARG A 267 -23.89 -2.11 -15.48
CA ARG A 267 -24.77 -2.94 -16.29
C ARG A 267 -25.82 -3.55 -15.36
N ASP A 268 -27.08 -3.32 -15.69
CA ASP A 268 -28.22 -3.88 -14.98
C ASP A 268 -28.61 -5.26 -15.56
N ALA A 269 -29.46 -5.99 -14.86
CA ALA A 269 -29.82 -7.37 -15.22
C ALA A 269 -30.54 -7.48 -16.58
N ASP A 270 -31.20 -6.41 -17.03
CA ASP A 270 -31.84 -6.32 -18.35
C ASP A 270 -30.84 -5.98 -19.48
N GLY A 271 -29.55 -5.82 -19.15
CA GLY A 271 -28.48 -5.48 -20.07
C GLY A 271 -28.32 -3.98 -20.33
N SER A 272 -29.18 -3.13 -19.76
CA SER A 272 -29.04 -1.68 -19.86
C SER A 272 -27.78 -1.20 -19.13
N VAL A 273 -27.20 -0.10 -19.61
CA VAL A 273 -26.00 0.51 -19.02
C VAL A 273 -26.35 1.91 -18.55
N ALA A 274 -26.15 2.15 -17.26
CA ALA A 274 -26.40 3.43 -16.61
C ALA A 274 -25.13 4.00 -16.00
N ASP A 275 -24.99 5.32 -16.03
CA ASP A 275 -23.96 6.01 -15.27
C ASP A 275 -24.34 6.00 -13.78
N GLY A 276 -23.34 5.83 -12.94
CA GLY A 276 -23.42 5.93 -11.49
C GLY A 276 -22.09 6.41 -10.94
N THR A 277 -21.93 6.33 -9.63
CA THR A 277 -20.66 6.68 -8.99
C THR A 277 -20.23 5.64 -7.97
N LEU A 278 -18.94 5.39 -7.91
CA LEU A 278 -18.33 4.63 -6.81
C LEU A 278 -17.37 5.52 -6.03
N ARG A 279 -17.19 5.20 -4.75
CA ARG A 279 -16.15 5.78 -3.91
C ARG A 279 -15.14 4.68 -3.61
N VAL A 280 -14.13 4.58 -4.48
CA VAL A 280 -13.13 3.49 -4.43
C VAL A 280 -11.71 4.00 -4.30
N ARG A 281 -11.40 5.22 -4.76
CA ARG A 281 -10.10 5.86 -4.56
C ARG A 281 -10.18 7.05 -3.62
N PHE A 282 -9.04 7.37 -3.03
CA PHE A 282 -8.87 8.46 -2.07
C PHE A 282 -7.42 8.91 -2.14
N GLY A 283 -7.15 10.15 -1.73
CA GLY A 283 -5.78 10.59 -1.54
C GLY A 283 -5.34 10.27 -0.13
N GLU A 284 -4.10 9.82 0.00
CA GLU A 284 -3.45 9.56 1.27
C GLU A 284 -2.12 10.30 1.31
N VAL A 285 -1.66 10.62 2.51
CA VAL A 285 -0.37 11.25 2.74
C VAL A 285 0.26 10.67 4.00
N GLU A 286 1.59 10.55 3.98
CA GLU A 286 2.34 9.98 5.09
C GLU A 286 3.58 10.79 5.45
N SER A 287 3.96 10.75 6.72
CA SER A 287 5.27 11.15 7.21
C SER A 287 5.96 9.92 7.80
N ARG A 288 7.24 9.71 7.46
CA ARG A 288 8.02 8.53 7.86
C ARG A 288 9.15 8.92 8.80
N GLY A 289 9.18 8.26 9.95
CA GLY A 289 10.19 8.37 10.99
C GLY A 289 11.19 7.20 10.98
N VAL A 290 11.80 6.93 12.13
CA VAL A 290 12.80 5.86 12.29
C VAL A 290 12.14 4.47 12.41
N ALA A 291 12.77 3.45 11.82
CA ALA A 291 12.39 2.06 11.98
C ALA A 291 12.68 1.58 13.41
N LEU A 292 11.72 0.88 14.03
CA LEU A 292 11.85 0.35 15.39
C LEU A 292 12.38 -1.08 15.38
N THR A 293 13.18 -1.43 16.40
CA THR A 293 13.54 -2.82 16.71
C THR A 293 12.32 -3.58 17.24
N PRO A 294 12.35 -4.92 17.39
CA PRO A 294 11.27 -5.66 18.03
C PRO A 294 10.89 -5.13 19.43
N GLU A 295 11.88 -4.73 20.24
CA GLU A 295 11.63 -4.11 21.55
C GLU A 295 10.98 -2.72 21.41
N GLY A 296 11.47 -1.88 20.49
CA GLY A 296 10.83 -0.61 20.18
C GLY A 296 9.39 -0.79 19.73
N ARG A 297 9.12 -1.79 18.88
CA ARG A 297 7.77 -2.12 18.41
C ARG A 297 6.86 -2.59 19.55
N ARG A 298 7.36 -3.43 20.46
CA ARG A 298 6.62 -3.86 21.65
C ARG A 298 6.20 -2.66 22.51
N ARG A 299 7.08 -1.66 22.68
CA ARG A 299 6.74 -0.42 23.40
C ARG A 299 5.74 0.43 22.65
N PHE A 300 5.88 0.55 21.32
CA PHE A 300 4.91 1.21 20.46
C PHE A 300 3.52 0.59 20.64
N ASP A 301 3.40 -0.73 20.51
CA ASP A 301 2.12 -1.42 20.62
C ASP A 301 1.50 -1.25 22.03
N ALA A 302 2.33 -1.31 23.09
CA ALA A 302 1.88 -1.06 24.45
C ALA A 302 1.40 0.38 24.69
N ALA A 303 2.09 1.38 24.14
CA ALA A 303 1.68 2.78 24.23
C ALA A 303 0.37 3.02 23.46
N MET A 304 0.26 2.46 22.25
CA MET A 304 -0.91 2.60 21.38
C MET A 304 -2.15 1.88 21.92
N ALA A 305 -1.97 0.84 22.75
CA ALA A 305 -3.07 0.16 23.44
C ALA A 305 -3.68 0.99 24.60
N THR A 306 -3.04 2.09 25.01
CA THR A 306 -3.58 2.95 26.06
C THR A 306 -4.74 3.83 25.55
N PRO A 307 -5.69 4.26 26.39
CA PRO A 307 -6.82 5.10 25.96
C PRO A 307 -6.41 6.47 25.40
N ASN A 308 -5.22 6.97 25.78
CA ASN A 308 -4.68 8.23 25.27
C ASN A 308 -3.15 8.13 25.13
N PRO A 309 -2.66 7.58 24.01
CA PRO A 309 -1.23 7.37 23.78
C PRO A 309 -0.41 8.65 23.89
N ALA A 310 -0.97 9.80 23.47
CA ALA A 310 -0.29 11.09 23.54
C ALA A 310 0.09 11.51 24.96
N LYS A 311 -0.71 11.14 25.97
CA LYS A 311 -0.43 11.50 27.38
C LYS A 311 0.69 10.67 28.01
N VAL A 312 0.87 9.44 27.55
CA VAL A 312 1.82 8.49 28.15
C VAL A 312 3.03 8.25 27.25
N TRP A 313 3.09 8.86 26.06
CA TRP A 313 4.12 8.56 25.05
C TRP A 313 5.55 8.66 25.58
N GLY A 314 5.84 9.67 26.40
CA GLY A 314 7.14 9.90 27.00
C GLY A 314 7.58 8.84 28.02
N ASP A 315 6.64 8.02 28.53
CA ASP A 315 6.96 6.89 29.41
C ASP A 315 7.53 5.70 28.62
N TYR A 316 7.24 5.63 27.31
CA TYR A 316 7.65 4.54 26.42
C TYR A 316 8.85 4.91 25.56
N PHE A 317 8.91 6.16 25.08
CA PHE A 317 9.92 6.63 24.13
C PHE A 317 10.76 7.80 24.67
N PRO A 318 12.10 7.70 24.62
CA PRO A 318 13.00 8.82 24.90
C PRO A 318 12.89 9.98 23.90
N THR A 319 13.18 11.20 24.37
CA THR A 319 13.10 12.46 23.59
C THR A 319 14.23 12.70 22.60
N THR A 320 15.24 11.82 22.52
CA THR A 320 16.38 12.00 21.62
C THR A 320 16.78 10.69 20.95
N HIS A 321 17.35 10.80 19.74
CA HIS A 321 17.90 9.65 19.03
C HIS A 321 19.03 8.96 19.81
N ASP A 322 19.87 9.70 20.55
CA ASP A 322 20.94 9.11 21.37
C ASP A 322 20.39 8.14 22.42
N ARG A 323 19.31 8.54 23.10
CA ARG A 323 18.65 7.69 24.10
C ARG A 323 17.88 6.55 23.47
N MET A 324 17.27 6.75 22.31
CA MET A 324 16.63 5.70 21.52
C MET A 324 17.64 4.62 21.09
N ALA A 325 18.82 5.03 20.62
CA ALA A 325 19.92 4.14 20.22
C ALA A 325 20.49 3.39 21.44
N THR A 326 20.77 4.10 22.53
CA THR A 326 21.29 3.50 23.78
C THR A 326 20.34 2.45 24.36
N ALA A 327 19.03 2.69 24.24
CA ALA A 327 17.99 1.77 24.70
C ALA A 327 17.64 0.66 23.69
N GLY A 328 18.30 0.62 22.52
CA GLY A 328 18.06 -0.39 21.49
C GLY A 328 16.64 -0.38 20.92
N LEU A 329 15.99 0.79 20.86
CA LEU A 329 14.58 0.91 20.46
C LEU A 329 14.39 1.14 18.94
N ALA A 330 15.43 1.59 18.24
CA ALA A 330 15.35 1.93 16.82
C ALA A 330 16.66 1.61 16.10
N TYR A 331 16.57 1.47 14.78
CA TYR A 331 17.70 1.18 13.91
C TYR A 331 18.41 2.45 13.45
N TYR A 332 19.75 2.44 13.48
CA TYR A 332 20.62 3.54 13.09
C TYR A 332 21.76 3.02 12.22
N HIS A 333 22.17 3.78 11.20
CA HIS A 333 23.29 3.39 10.33
C HIS A 333 24.61 3.42 11.10
N GLY A 334 25.30 2.28 11.20
CA GLY A 334 26.56 2.12 11.93
C GLY A 334 26.44 2.58 13.38
N ASP A 335 25.31 2.29 14.03
CA ASP A 335 24.96 2.73 15.40
C ASP A 335 25.04 4.24 15.64
N ASN A 336 25.00 5.06 14.58
CA ASN A 336 25.12 6.50 14.67
C ASN A 336 23.74 7.16 14.88
N PRO A 337 23.46 7.77 16.05
CA PRO A 337 22.15 8.35 16.35
C PRO A 337 21.76 9.52 15.42
N SER A 338 22.72 10.13 14.73
CA SER A 338 22.46 11.18 13.73
C SER A 338 21.97 10.64 12.37
N LYS A 339 21.99 9.32 12.18
CA LYS A 339 21.61 8.64 10.94
C LYS A 339 20.52 7.58 11.20
N PRO A 340 19.31 7.98 11.61
CA PRO A 340 18.20 7.05 11.79
C PRO A 340 17.88 6.30 10.48
N VAL A 341 17.69 4.99 10.57
CA VAL A 341 17.20 4.19 9.44
C VAL A 341 15.71 4.49 9.27
N VAL A 342 15.33 5.02 8.11
CA VAL A 342 13.93 5.38 7.82
C VAL A 342 13.07 4.11 7.78
N TYR A 343 11.87 4.19 8.35
CA TYR A 343 10.88 3.12 8.24
C TYR A 343 10.29 3.06 6.82
N GLU A 344 10.57 1.97 6.10
CA GLU A 344 10.16 1.79 4.70
C GLU A 344 8.88 0.94 4.56
N ASP A 345 8.35 0.38 5.64
CA ASP A 345 7.20 -0.54 5.64
C ASP A 345 5.89 0.15 6.07
N PHE A 346 4.88 -0.63 6.47
CA PHE A 346 3.51 -0.18 6.72
C PHE A 346 3.01 -0.57 8.11
N LEU A 347 2.10 0.22 8.68
CA LEU A 347 1.44 -0.12 9.94
C LEU A 347 0.22 -1.04 9.69
N PRO A 348 0.17 -2.28 10.23
CA PRO A 348 -0.91 -3.22 9.96
C PRO A 348 -2.32 -2.71 10.33
N ALA A 349 -2.48 -2.18 11.56
CA ALA A 349 -3.77 -1.66 12.02
C ALA A 349 -4.23 -0.40 11.27
N SER A 350 -3.25 0.38 10.81
CA SER A 350 -3.45 1.66 10.13
C SER A 350 -3.90 1.44 8.68
N ALA A 351 -3.37 0.40 8.02
CA ALA A 351 -3.88 -0.06 6.72
C ALA A 351 -5.38 -0.39 6.83
N ALA A 352 -5.81 -1.18 7.82
CA ALA A 352 -7.24 -1.51 8.04
C ALA A 352 -8.12 -0.28 8.29
N GLY A 353 -7.65 0.67 9.11
CA GLY A 353 -8.36 1.92 9.37
C GLY A 353 -8.53 2.78 8.12
N ILE A 354 -7.52 2.81 7.24
CA ILE A 354 -7.63 3.39 5.90
C ILE A 354 -8.67 2.63 5.09
N PHE A 355 -8.55 1.29 4.95
CA PHE A 355 -9.52 0.45 4.23
C PHE A 355 -10.97 0.78 4.62
N ARG A 356 -11.24 1.05 5.91
CA ARG A 356 -12.55 1.49 6.42
C ARG A 356 -12.93 2.91 5.99
N SER A 357 -12.04 3.90 6.18
CA SER A 357 -12.32 5.31 5.86
C SER A 357 -12.65 5.56 4.38
N ASN A 358 -12.33 4.58 3.53
CA ASN A 358 -12.42 4.65 2.07
C ASN A 358 -13.77 4.21 1.50
N LEU A 359 -14.67 3.64 2.32
CA LEU A 359 -15.87 2.95 1.83
C LEU A 359 -17.11 3.48 2.56
N ASP A 360 -18.21 3.68 1.82
CA ASP A 360 -19.43 4.36 2.30
C ASP A 360 -20.26 3.55 3.31
N ILE A 361 -19.95 2.28 3.50
CA ILE A 361 -20.73 1.33 4.30
C ILE A 361 -19.78 0.57 5.22
N ASP A 362 -20.08 0.61 6.53
CA ASP A 362 -19.42 -0.26 7.50
C ASP A 362 -19.72 -1.72 7.12
N ALA A 363 -18.67 -2.55 6.97
CA ALA A 363 -18.84 -3.97 6.73
C ALA A 363 -19.74 -4.57 7.82
N GLN A 364 -20.74 -5.37 7.43
CA GLN A 364 -21.47 -6.16 8.41
C GLN A 364 -20.49 -7.06 9.16
N LYS A 365 -20.75 -7.25 10.45
CA LYS A 365 -19.95 -8.17 11.26
C LYS A 365 -19.99 -9.53 10.55
N PRO A 366 -18.85 -10.22 10.38
CA PRO A 366 -18.87 -11.54 9.77
C PRO A 366 -19.83 -12.45 10.55
N ASP A 367 -20.88 -12.93 9.87
CA ASP A 367 -21.89 -13.84 10.42
C ASP A 367 -21.54 -15.33 10.17
N GLY A 368 -20.40 -15.58 9.53
CA GLY A 368 -19.88 -16.93 9.26
C GLY A 368 -19.25 -17.61 10.47
N SER A 369 -19.12 -18.94 10.39
CA SER A 369 -18.42 -19.73 11.41
C SER A 369 -16.94 -19.38 11.47
N ASP A 370 -16.41 -19.11 12.66
CA ASP A 370 -14.97 -18.92 12.89
C ASP A 370 -14.28 -20.29 12.89
N ASN A 371 -13.84 -20.76 11.71
CA ASN A 371 -13.13 -22.01 11.54
C ASN A 371 -11.61 -21.78 11.57
N GLN A 372 -10.94 -22.37 12.57
CA GLN A 372 -9.50 -22.19 12.77
C GLN A 372 -8.68 -22.76 11.58
N GLU A 373 -9.14 -23.85 10.94
CA GLU A 373 -8.44 -24.44 9.79
C GLU A 373 -8.39 -23.49 8.58
N ASP A 374 -9.44 -22.69 8.36
CA ASP A 374 -9.48 -21.68 7.29
C ASP A 374 -8.54 -20.50 7.59
N ARG A 375 -8.31 -20.20 8.88
CA ARG A 375 -7.38 -19.14 9.30
C ARG A 375 -5.93 -19.56 9.14
N ASP A 376 -5.63 -20.80 9.51
CA ASP A 376 -4.29 -21.39 9.50
C ASP A 376 -3.80 -21.70 8.07
N GLN A 377 -4.68 -21.70 7.06
CA GLN A 377 -4.30 -21.86 5.66
C GLN A 377 -3.39 -20.72 5.16
N TYR A 378 -3.63 -19.49 5.61
CA TYR A 378 -3.01 -18.30 5.05
C TYR A 378 -1.85 -17.82 5.91
N THR A 379 -0.68 -18.39 5.67
CA THR A 379 0.57 -18.03 6.34
C THR A 379 1.54 -17.32 5.39
N VAL A 380 2.59 -16.73 5.95
CA VAL A 380 3.70 -16.16 5.17
C VAL A 380 4.35 -17.21 4.27
N ASP A 381 4.57 -18.43 4.78
CA ASP A 381 5.18 -19.53 4.02
C ASP A 381 4.27 -20.01 2.90
N TRP A 382 2.97 -20.11 3.16
CA TRP A 382 1.98 -20.43 2.13
C TRP A 382 2.01 -19.37 1.03
N MET A 383 1.95 -18.07 1.39
CA MET A 383 1.94 -16.98 0.40
C MET A 383 3.23 -16.99 -0.42
N ALA A 384 4.39 -17.11 0.21
CA ALA A 384 5.68 -17.20 -0.46
C ALA A 384 5.72 -18.37 -1.47
N GLY A 385 5.22 -19.54 -1.06
CA GLY A 385 5.11 -20.71 -1.93
C GLY A 385 4.16 -20.53 -3.10
N GLN A 386 3.05 -19.79 -2.92
CA GLN A 386 2.08 -19.53 -3.99
C GLN A 386 2.59 -18.51 -5.02
N ILE A 387 3.30 -17.48 -4.58
CA ILE A 387 3.80 -16.43 -5.49
C ILE A 387 5.12 -16.80 -6.13
N GLY A 388 5.86 -17.77 -5.58
CA GLY A 388 7.18 -18.18 -6.09
C GLY A 388 8.31 -17.20 -5.75
N HIS A 389 8.11 -16.35 -4.73
CA HIS A 389 9.08 -15.36 -4.25
C HIS A 389 9.19 -15.45 -2.73
N HIS A 390 10.40 -15.32 -2.20
CA HIS A 390 10.62 -15.22 -0.77
C HIS A 390 10.05 -13.90 -0.25
N ILE A 391 9.23 -13.96 0.80
CA ILE A 391 8.74 -12.77 1.51
C ILE A 391 9.75 -12.42 2.59
N HIS A 392 10.45 -11.31 2.41
CA HIS A 392 11.51 -10.89 3.34
C HIS A 392 10.93 -10.43 4.67
N ASP A 393 11.61 -10.77 5.77
CA ASP A 393 11.35 -10.15 7.07
C ASP A 393 11.89 -8.71 7.08
N PRO A 394 11.04 -7.70 7.31
CA PRO A 394 11.51 -6.32 7.41
C PRO A 394 12.58 -6.12 8.50
N TYR A 395 12.54 -6.84 9.62
CA TYR A 395 13.53 -6.68 10.71
C TYR A 395 14.93 -7.11 10.29
N GLU A 396 15.06 -8.23 9.58
CA GLU A 396 16.34 -8.68 9.02
C GLU A 396 16.92 -7.64 8.04
N LEU A 397 16.07 -7.01 7.24
CA LEU A 397 16.49 -5.94 6.33
C LEU A 397 16.96 -4.69 7.09
N TYR A 398 16.25 -4.28 8.14
CA TYR A 398 16.68 -3.14 8.96
C TYR A 398 17.98 -3.42 9.71
N GLU A 399 18.18 -4.64 10.21
CA GLU A 399 19.44 -5.06 10.84
C GLU A 399 20.60 -5.03 9.86
N LYS A 400 20.40 -5.54 8.63
CA LYS A 400 21.40 -5.47 7.56
C LYS A 400 21.78 -4.02 7.27
N VAL A 401 20.79 -3.13 7.13
CA VAL A 401 21.00 -1.71 6.81
C VAL A 401 21.67 -0.95 7.97
N ALA A 402 21.30 -1.25 9.21
CA ALA A 402 21.91 -0.67 10.40
C ALA A 402 23.38 -1.09 10.56
N SER A 403 23.70 -2.34 10.17
CA SER A 403 25.05 -2.91 10.26
C SER A 403 25.99 -2.49 9.11
N SER A 404 25.48 -1.80 8.09
CA SER A 404 26.22 -1.45 6.86
C SER A 404 26.93 -0.10 6.91
#